data_AF-A0AAP2VN17-F1
#
_entry.id   AF-A0AAP2VN17-F1
#
_cell.length_a   1.000
_cell.length_b   1.000
_cell.length_c   1.000
_cell.angle_alpha   90.00
_cell.angle_beta   90.00
_cell.angle_gamma   90.00
#
_symmetry.space_group_name_H-M   'P 1'
#
loop_
_entity.id
_entity.type
_entity.pdbx_description
1 polymer ?
#
loop_
_entity_poly.entity_id
_entity_poly.type
_entity_poly.pdbx_seq_one_letter_code
_entity_poly.pdbx_strand_id
1 'polypeptide(L)' 'AKKAGCKISFDVNYRGKLWTPEEAGKSIRAILPYVDYCSAGSLDAQHFLGIPPYTGESDKEETIYYYQKMQEAYPNI' A
#
# COMPACT_ATOMS: atom_id res chain seq x y z
N ALA A 1 14.02 -15.04 -0.84
CA ALA A 1 13.55 -14.50 0.45
C ALA A 1 12.53 -15.44 1.12
N LYS A 2 11.26 -15.50 0.69
CA LYS A 2 10.22 -16.31 1.35
C LYS A 2 10.56 -17.81 1.52
N LYS A 3 11.10 -18.47 0.47
CA LYS A 3 11.56 -19.88 0.55
C LYS A 3 12.65 -20.13 1.61
N ALA A 4 13.39 -19.09 1.99
CA ALA A 4 14.43 -19.14 3.02
C ALA A 4 13.92 -18.66 4.39
N GLY A 5 12.61 -18.44 4.55
CA GLY A 5 12.00 -18.00 5.81
C GLY A 5 12.11 -16.50 6.12
N CYS A 6 12.67 -15.69 5.21
CA CYS A 6 12.79 -14.25 5.44
C CYS A 6 11.44 -13.53 5.35
N LYS A 7 11.23 -12.55 6.22
CA LYS A 7 10.16 -11.55 6.11
C LYS A 7 10.52 -10.48 5.09
N ILE A 8 9.52 -9.95 4.39
CA ILE A 8 9.67 -8.95 3.35
C ILE A 8 9.07 -7.63 3.82
N SER A 9 9.93 -6.62 3.98
CA SER A 9 9.52 -5.22 4.16
C SER A 9 9.54 -4.51 2.81
N PHE A 10 8.49 -3.76 2.50
CA PHE A 10 8.36 -3.01 1.25
C PHE A 10 7.89 -1.58 1.55
N ASP A 11 8.63 -0.60 1.05
CA ASP A 11 8.28 0.83 1.07
C ASP A 11 7.88 1.23 -0.35
N VAL A 12 6.66 1.77 -0.51
CA VAL A 12 6.13 2.17 -1.81
C VAL A 12 7.03 3.19 -2.50
N ASN A 13 7.60 4.14 -1.72
CA ASN A 13 8.55 5.17 -2.14
C ASN A 13 8.35 5.71 -3.59
N TYR A 14 7.11 6.03 -3.96
CA TYR A 14 6.80 6.39 -5.34
C TYR A 14 7.53 7.65 -5.80
N ARG A 15 8.11 7.60 -7.02
CA ARG A 15 8.80 8.72 -7.65
C ARG A 15 8.21 9.00 -9.02
N GLY A 16 7.43 10.09 -9.14
CA GLY A 16 6.72 10.44 -10.38
C GLY A 16 7.60 10.76 -11.60
N LYS A 17 8.92 10.92 -11.44
CA LYS A 17 9.86 11.03 -12.57
C LYS A 17 10.24 9.70 -13.20
N LEU A 18 10.00 8.60 -12.49
CA LEU A 18 10.45 7.27 -12.89
C LEU A 18 9.30 6.43 -13.49
N TRP A 19 8.05 6.67 -13.07
CA TRP A 19 6.89 5.84 -13.41
C TRP A 19 5.67 6.73 -13.57
N THR A 20 4.74 6.33 -14.44
CA THR A 20 3.37 6.84 -14.37
C THR A 20 2.64 6.23 -13.16
N PRO A 21 1.59 6.89 -12.63
CA PRO A 21 0.81 6.33 -11.53
C PRO A 21 0.19 4.95 -11.85
N GLU A 22 -0.22 4.73 -13.11
CA GLU A 22 -0.82 3.48 -13.55
C GLU A 22 0.18 2.33 -13.54
N GLU A 23 1.38 2.54 -14.09
CA GLU A 23 2.47 1.54 -14.09
C GLU A 23 2.91 1.20 -12.67
N ALA A 24 3.06 2.22 -11.82
CA ALA A 24 3.40 2.05 -10.41
C ALA A 24 2.32 1.23 -9.70
N GLY A 25 1.04 1.63 -9.83
CA GLY A 25 -0.07 0.93 -9.21
C GLY A 25 -0.17 -0.53 -9.64
N LYS A 26 -0.03 -0.81 -10.94
CA LYS A 26 -0.04 -2.19 -11.47
C LYS A 26 1.05 -3.05 -10.83
N SER A 27 2.25 -2.50 -10.70
CA SER A 27 3.40 -3.24 -10.18
C SER A 27 3.34 -3.42 -8.66
N ILE A 28 2.93 -2.39 -7.92
CA ILE A 28 2.71 -2.46 -6.47
C ILE A 28 1.71 -3.56 -6.15
N ARG A 29 0.54 -3.58 -6.81
CA ARG A 29 -0.50 -4.61 -6.60
C ARG A 29 0.00 -6.04 -6.89
N ALA A 30 0.92 -6.21 -7.84
CA ALA A 30 1.53 -7.51 -8.12
C ALA A 30 2.54 -7.95 -7.05
N ILE A 31 3.17 -7.00 -6.35
CA ILE A 31 4.19 -7.26 -5.31
C ILE A 31 3.56 -7.50 -3.94
N LEU A 32 2.53 -6.73 -3.57
CA LEU A 32 1.93 -6.75 -2.23
C LEU A 32 1.51 -8.12 -1.67
N PRO A 33 1.02 -9.10 -2.48
CA PRO A 33 0.72 -10.44 -1.97
C PRO A 33 1.92 -11.20 -1.38
N TYR A 34 3.14 -10.74 -1.67
CA TYR A 34 4.37 -11.34 -1.17
C TYR A 34 5.00 -10.56 -0.01
N VAL A 35 4.45 -9.41 0.38
CA VAL A 35 4.99 -8.54 1.43
C VAL A 35 4.55 -9.04 2.81
N ASP A 36 5.33 -8.77 3.87
CA ASP A 36 4.92 -8.98 5.26
C ASP A 36 4.73 -7.66 6.01
N TYR A 37 5.49 -6.62 5.64
CA TYR A 37 5.39 -5.29 6.21
C TYR A 37 5.37 -4.26 5.08
N CYS A 38 4.31 -3.46 4.99
CA CYS A 38 4.15 -2.45 3.96
C CYS A 38 4.19 -1.04 4.56
N SER A 39 5.07 -0.18 4.05
CA SER A 39 5.05 1.26 4.33
C SER A 39 4.37 1.97 3.17
N ALA A 40 3.16 2.46 3.43
CA ALA A 40 2.31 3.17 2.47
C ALA A 40 1.47 4.22 3.22
N GLY A 41 1.27 5.38 2.60
CA GLY A 41 0.42 6.45 3.12
C GLY A 41 -0.97 6.49 2.49
N SER A 42 -1.77 7.50 2.87
CA SER A 42 -3.13 7.71 2.34
C SER A 42 -3.17 7.93 0.83
N LEU A 43 -2.17 8.64 0.27
CA LEU A 43 -2.07 8.87 -1.17
C LEU A 43 -1.74 7.59 -1.95
N ASP A 44 -0.88 6.72 -1.40
CA ASP A 44 -0.56 5.44 -2.04
C ASP A 44 -1.78 4.52 -2.07
N ALA A 45 -2.51 4.45 -0.95
CA ALA A 45 -3.75 3.69 -0.84
C ALA A 45 -4.79 4.13 -1.88
N GLN A 46 -4.97 5.44 -2.05
CA GLN A 46 -5.91 5.99 -3.03
C GLN A 46 -5.44 5.75 -4.47
N HIS A 47 -4.22 6.15 -4.81
CA HIS A 47 -3.76 6.16 -6.20
C HIS A 47 -3.32 4.80 -6.72
N PHE A 48 -2.78 3.94 -5.86
CA PHE A 48 -2.21 2.65 -6.28
C PHE A 48 -3.04 1.45 -5.87
N LEU A 49 -3.82 1.55 -4.80
CA LEU A 49 -4.64 0.43 -4.30
C LEU A 49 -6.14 0.62 -4.56
N GLY A 50 -6.56 1.80 -5.04
CA GLY A 50 -7.95 2.09 -5.36
C GLY A 50 -8.85 2.16 -4.12
N ILE A 51 -8.26 2.42 -2.95
CA ILE A 51 -9.03 2.60 -1.72
C ILE A 51 -9.73 3.97 -1.78
N PRO A 52 -11.06 4.04 -1.55
CA PRO A 52 -11.78 5.29 -1.59
C PRO A 52 -11.22 6.34 -0.62
N PRO A 53 -11.34 7.64 -0.92
CA PRO A 53 -10.95 8.69 0.01
C PRO A 53 -11.73 8.59 1.32
N TYR A 54 -11.04 8.77 2.44
CA TYR A 54 -11.68 9.00 3.74
C TYR A 54 -12.42 10.34 3.73
N THR A 55 -13.61 10.38 4.34
CA THR A 55 -14.51 11.55 4.30
C THR A 55 -14.80 12.16 5.67
N GLY A 56 -14.10 11.73 6.72
CA GLY A 56 -14.23 12.32 8.05
C GLY A 56 -13.23 13.45 8.31
N GLU A 57 -13.20 13.95 9.54
CA GLU A 57 -12.46 15.17 9.91
C GLU A 57 -11.16 14.92 10.69
N SER A 58 -10.90 13.67 11.09
CA SER A 58 -9.78 13.32 11.98
C SER A 58 -8.64 12.64 11.23
N ASP A 59 -7.45 13.25 11.20
CA ASP A 59 -6.23 12.69 10.59
C ASP A 59 -5.85 11.32 11.17
N LYS A 60 -6.12 11.12 12.48
CA LYS A 60 -5.86 9.84 13.14
C LYS A 60 -6.80 8.76 12.64
N GLU A 61 -8.07 9.09 12.43
CA GLU A 61 -9.07 8.17 11.89
C GLU A 61 -8.84 7.90 10.41
N GLU A 62 -8.40 8.89 9.64
CA GLU A 62 -7.95 8.72 8.25
C GLU A 62 -6.83 7.67 8.16
N THR A 63 -5.81 7.82 9.00
CA THR A 63 -4.68 6.89 9.05
C THR A 63 -5.14 5.46 9.37
N ILE A 64 -6.01 5.31 10.37
CA ILE A 64 -6.57 4.01 10.76
C ILE A 64 -7.41 3.41 9.62
N TYR A 65 -8.24 4.22 8.96
CA TYR A 65 -9.09 3.81 7.85
C TYR A 65 -8.27 3.19 6.72
N TYR A 66 -7.21 3.88 6.25
CA TYR A 66 -6.39 3.36 5.15
C TYR A 66 -5.65 2.10 5.55
N TYR A 67 -5.08 2.01 6.76
CA TYR A 67 -4.42 0.78 7.21
C TYR A 67 -5.38 -0.41 7.28
N GLN A 68 -6.60 -0.20 7.81
CA GLN A 68 -7.61 -1.25 7.84
C GLN A 68 -8.01 -1.70 6.43
N LYS A 69 -8.23 -0.77 5.49
CA LYS A 69 -8.58 -1.11 4.11
C LYS A 69 -7.47 -1.82 3.36
N MET A 70 -6.21 -1.42 3.58
CA MET A 70 -5.06 -2.12 3.01
C MET A 70 -4.95 -3.55 3.55
N GLN A 71 -5.19 -3.76 4.83
CA GLN A 71 -5.15 -5.09 5.46
C GLN A 71 -6.35 -5.97 5.05
N GLU A 72 -7.54 -5.40 4.83
CA GLU A 72 -8.69 -6.11 4.25
C GLU A 72 -8.35 -6.64 2.83
N ALA A 73 -7.71 -5.81 2.00
CA ALA A 73 -7.33 -6.19 0.64
C ALA A 73 -6.12 -7.14 0.58
N TYR A 74 -5.18 -6.98 1.51
CA TYR A 74 -3.95 -7.78 1.61
C TYR A 74 -3.78 -8.25 3.07
N PRO A 75 -4.43 -9.36 3.47
CA PRO A 75 -4.34 -9.85 4.86
C PRO A 75 -2.94 -10.29 5.30
N ASN A 76 -1.99 -10.34 4.37
CA ASN A 76 -0.60 -10.70 4.61
C ASN A 76 0.30 -9.53 5.06
N ILE A 77 -0.19 -8.28 5.04
CA ILE A 77 0.55 -7.07 5.47
C ILE A 77 -0.03 -6.44 6.74
#